data_AF-A0ABD5DFP5-F1
#
_entry.id   AF-A0ABD5DFP5-F1
#
_cell.length_a   1.000
_cell.length_b   1.000
_cell.length_c   1.000
_cell.angle_alpha   90.00
_cell.angle_beta   90.00
_cell.angle_gamma   90.00
#
_symmetry.space_group_name_H-M   'P 1'
#
loop_
_entity.id
_entity.type
_entity.pdbx_description
1 polymer ?
#
loop_
_entity_poly.entity_id
_entity_poly.type
_entity_poly.pdbx_seq_one_letter_code
_entity_poly.pdbx_strand_id
1 'polypeptide(L)'
;QMQFFGARANLAKTMLYAINGGVDEKLKMQVGPKSEPIKGDVLNFDEVMDRMDHFMDWLAKQYVTALNIIHYMHDKYSYEASLMALHDRDVIRTMACGIAGLSVAADSL
;
A
#
# COMPACT_ATOMS: atom_id res chain seq x y z
N GLN A 1 -2.34 -12.29 -21.77
CA GLN A 1 -1.88 -11.36 -20.71
C GLN A 1 -2.38 -11.89 -19.37
N MET A 2 -1.62 -11.73 -18.28
CA MET A 2 -2.05 -12.07 -16.93
C MET A 2 -1.70 -10.95 -15.94
N GLN A 3 -2.31 -10.99 -14.75
CA GLN A 3 -2.04 -10.04 -13.68
C GLN A 3 -1.62 -10.77 -12.41
N PHE A 4 -0.60 -10.24 -11.74
CA PHE A 4 -0.29 -10.59 -10.37
C PHE A 4 -1.23 -9.82 -9.44
N PHE A 5 -2.17 -10.56 -8.83
CA PHE A 5 -3.19 -10.00 -7.96
C PHE A 5 -2.57 -9.43 -6.68
N GLY A 6 -2.65 -8.11 -6.50
CA GLY A 6 -2.04 -7.44 -5.36
C GLY A 6 -2.98 -7.11 -4.19
N ALA A 7 -4.26 -7.44 -4.23
CA ALA A 7 -5.25 -6.94 -3.26
C ALA A 7 -5.27 -5.39 -3.21
N ARG A 8 -5.26 -4.78 -2.02
CA ARG A 8 -5.38 -3.32 -1.85
C ARG A 8 -4.71 -2.79 -0.58
N ALA A 9 -4.07 -1.63 -0.66
CA ALA A 9 -3.51 -0.90 0.47
C ALA A 9 -4.48 0.18 0.99
N ASN A 10 -4.55 0.39 2.32
CA ASN A 10 -5.49 1.33 2.94
C ASN A 10 -4.89 2.74 3.02
N LEU A 11 -5.25 3.61 2.07
CA LEU A 11 -4.71 4.97 1.96
C LEU A 11 -5.21 5.90 3.06
N ALA A 12 -6.47 5.74 3.50
CA ALA A 12 -7.03 6.52 4.59
C ALA A 12 -6.29 6.28 5.91
N LYS A 13 -5.91 5.03 6.19
CA LYS A 13 -5.09 4.70 7.37
C LYS A 13 -3.67 5.25 7.25
N THR A 14 -3.09 5.27 6.05
CA THR A 14 -1.78 5.89 5.81
C THR A 14 -1.78 7.38 6.14
N MET A 15 -2.86 8.10 5.83
CA MET A 15 -3.01 9.50 6.24
C MET A 15 -3.03 9.66 7.77
N LEU A 16 -3.77 8.80 8.49
CA LEU A 16 -3.76 8.83 9.95
C LEU A 16 -2.37 8.53 10.53
N TYR A 17 -1.60 7.66 9.90
CA TYR A 17 -0.21 7.39 10.30
C TYR A 17 0.68 8.61 10.05
N ALA A 18 0.48 9.33 8.94
CA ALA A 18 1.19 10.56 8.65
C ALA A 18 0.94 11.64 9.72
N ILE A 19 -0.31 11.78 10.17
CA ILE A 19 -0.69 12.71 11.24
C ILE A 19 -0.13 12.26 12.60
N ASN A 20 -0.19 10.95 12.91
CA ASN A 20 0.15 10.39 14.23
C ASN A 20 1.60 9.90 14.36
N GLY A 21 2.51 10.29 13.47
CA GLY A 21 3.93 9.92 13.58
C GLY A 21 4.22 8.43 13.35
N GLY A 22 3.36 7.76 12.58
CA GLY A 22 3.45 6.33 12.27
C GLY A 22 2.88 5.39 13.33
N VAL A 23 2.24 5.94 14.36
CA VAL A 23 1.56 5.17 15.41
C VAL A 23 0.11 4.89 15.00
N ASP A 24 -0.34 3.65 15.18
CA ASP A 24 -1.72 3.28 14.92
C ASP A 24 -2.69 3.88 15.95
N GLU A 25 -3.74 4.52 15.46
CA GLU A 25 -4.68 5.30 16.26
C GLU A 25 -5.48 4.45 17.27
N LYS A 26 -5.64 3.15 16.98
CA LYS A 26 -6.45 2.23 17.78
C LYS A 26 -5.61 1.28 18.60
N LEU A 27 -4.59 0.70 17.99
CA LEU A 27 -3.69 -0.27 18.63
C LEU A 27 -2.59 0.39 19.46
N LYS A 28 -2.35 1.71 19.26
CA LYS A 28 -1.30 2.48 19.94
C LYS A 28 0.10 1.91 19.75
N MET A 29 0.32 1.19 18.65
CA MET A 29 1.60 0.57 18.32
C MET A 29 2.30 1.35 17.20
N GLN A 30 3.63 1.36 17.20
CA GLN A 30 4.41 1.91 16.10
C GLN A 30 4.34 0.95 14.91
N VAL A 31 3.70 1.36 13.81
CA VAL A 31 3.56 0.55 12.59
C VAL A 31 4.42 1.12 11.46
N GLY A 32 4.25 2.41 11.17
CA GLY A 32 5.06 3.12 10.20
C GLY A 32 6.39 3.61 10.78
N PRO A 33 7.22 4.26 9.95
CA PRO A 33 8.46 4.89 10.41
C PRO A 33 8.16 5.89 11.52
N LYS A 34 8.97 5.86 12.58
CA LYS A 34 8.83 6.79 13.70
C LYS A 34 9.11 8.21 13.21
N SER A 35 8.11 9.08 13.35
CA SER A 35 8.20 10.50 13.04
C SER A 35 7.48 11.31 14.12
N GLU A 36 7.72 12.62 14.15
CA GLU A 36 6.98 13.52 15.04
C GLU A 36 5.52 13.63 14.55
N PRO A 37 4.53 13.43 15.44
CA PRO A 37 3.14 13.73 15.12
C PRO A 37 2.95 15.21 14.81
N ILE A 38 1.93 15.54 14.01
CA ILE A 38 1.54 16.93 13.73
C ILE A 38 1.12 17.60 15.05
N LYS A 39 1.58 18.83 15.27
CA LYS A 39 1.34 19.61 16.49
C LYS A 39 0.47 20.82 16.14
N GLY A 40 -0.41 21.20 17.07
CA GLY A 40 -1.32 22.33 16.91
C GLY A 40 -2.78 21.90 16.92
N ASP A 41 -3.66 22.89 16.99
CA ASP A 41 -5.09 22.67 17.19
C ASP A 41 -5.88 22.56 15.87
N VAL A 42 -5.28 23.03 14.76
CA VAL A 42 -5.88 23.04 13.42
C VAL A 42 -4.90 22.44 12.42
N LEU A 43 -5.35 21.46 11.64
CA LEU A 43 -4.53 20.82 10.61
C LEU A 43 -4.34 21.75 9.41
N ASN A 44 -3.11 21.84 8.92
CA ASN A 44 -2.76 22.53 7.68
C ASN A 44 -2.63 21.53 6.53
N PHE A 45 -3.27 21.81 5.39
CA PHE A 45 -3.29 20.93 4.23
C PHE A 45 -1.88 20.61 3.72
N ASP A 46 -1.02 21.62 3.54
CA ASP A 46 0.32 21.43 2.98
C ASP A 46 1.19 20.57 3.90
N GLU A 47 1.10 20.77 5.22
CA GLU A 47 1.80 19.94 6.20
C GLU A 47 1.31 18.49 6.20
N VAL A 48 -0.01 18.28 6.16
CA VAL A 48 -0.59 16.92 6.12
C VAL A 48 -0.20 16.21 4.84
N MET A 49 -0.25 16.89 3.70
CA MET A 49 0.05 16.31 2.39
C MET A 49 1.54 15.96 2.24
N ASP A 50 2.45 16.81 2.72
CA ASP A 50 3.90 16.52 2.75
C ASP A 50 4.21 15.27 3.59
N ARG A 51 3.58 15.16 4.76
CA ARG A 51 3.70 13.96 5.61
C ARG A 51 3.08 12.74 4.94
N MET A 52 1.93 12.90 4.30
CA MET A 52 1.22 11.81 3.63
C MET A 52 2.06 11.25 2.48
N ASP A 53 2.69 12.10 1.67
CA ASP A 53 3.58 11.69 0.57
C ASP A 53 4.76 10.84 1.10
N HIS A 54 5.42 11.29 2.17
CA HIS A 54 6.48 10.52 2.82
C HIS A 54 6.02 9.14 3.32
N PHE A 55 4.81 9.06 3.86
CA PHE A 55 4.24 7.78 4.31
C PHE A 55 3.75 6.90 3.14
N MET A 56 3.36 7.49 2.00
CA MET A 56 3.02 6.75 0.79
C MET A 56 4.27 6.10 0.17
N ASP A 57 5.44 6.74 0.22
CA ASP A 57 6.72 6.13 -0.17
C ASP A 57 7.03 4.86 0.65
N TRP A 58 6.89 4.98 1.98
CA TRP A 58 7.06 3.83 2.87
C TRP A 58 6.05 2.72 2.55
N LEU A 59 4.77 3.08 2.38
CA LEU A 59 3.70 2.13 2.06
C LEU A 59 3.97 1.39 0.75
N ALA A 60 4.36 2.10 -0.30
CA ALA A 60 4.66 1.53 -1.61
C ALA A 60 5.79 0.52 -1.51
N LYS A 61 6.86 0.85 -0.78
CA LYS A 61 7.98 -0.09 -0.54
C LYS A 61 7.52 -1.36 0.16
N GLN A 62 6.75 -1.25 1.25
CA GLN A 62 6.27 -2.43 1.97
C GLN A 62 5.33 -3.27 1.10
N TYR A 63 4.42 -2.62 0.39
CA TYR A 63 3.41 -3.28 -0.41
C TYR A 63 4.03 -4.05 -1.58
N VAL A 64 4.88 -3.41 -2.37
CA VAL A 64 5.54 -4.06 -3.51
C VAL A 64 6.48 -5.17 -3.04
N THR A 65 7.19 -4.98 -1.92
CA THR A 65 8.05 -6.03 -1.35
C THR A 65 7.24 -7.28 -0.98
N ALA A 66 6.08 -7.09 -0.34
CA ALA A 66 5.19 -8.19 0.00
C ALA A 66 4.69 -8.93 -1.26
N LEU A 67 4.27 -8.20 -2.30
CA LEU A 67 3.79 -8.79 -3.55
C LEU A 67 4.89 -9.54 -4.31
N ASN A 68 6.10 -9.01 -4.33
CA ASN A 68 7.25 -9.70 -4.92
C ASN A 68 7.47 -11.08 -4.27
N ILE A 69 7.37 -11.16 -2.94
CA ILE A 69 7.49 -12.43 -2.21
C ILE A 69 6.31 -13.35 -2.55
N ILE A 70 5.07 -12.83 -2.48
CA ILE A 70 3.85 -13.62 -2.74
C ILE A 70 3.92 -14.27 -4.12
N HIS A 71 4.16 -13.48 -5.17
CA HIS A 71 4.09 -14.00 -6.54
C HIS A 71 5.30 -14.86 -6.90
N TYR A 72 6.49 -14.58 -6.35
CA TYR A 72 7.62 -15.50 -6.47
C TYR A 72 7.28 -16.87 -5.87
N MET A 73 6.68 -16.92 -4.68
CA MET A 73 6.32 -18.17 -4.03
C MET A 73 5.13 -18.86 -4.71
N HIS A 74 4.17 -18.11 -5.24
CA HIS A 74 3.03 -18.65 -5.97
C HIS A 74 3.48 -19.35 -7.25
N ASP A 75 4.32 -18.71 -8.06
CA ASP A 75 4.89 -19.31 -9.27
C ASP A 75 5.73 -20.55 -8.95
N LYS A 76 6.43 -20.57 -7.81
CA LYS A 76 7.27 -21.71 -7.43
C LYS A 76 6.47 -22.92 -6.94
N TYR A 77 5.43 -22.71 -6.14
CA TYR A 77 4.77 -23.80 -5.40
C TYR A 77 3.32 -24.06 -5.82
N SER A 78 2.71 -23.15 -6.58
CA SER A 78 1.33 -23.24 -7.03
C SER A 78 1.14 -22.63 -8.42
N TYR A 79 2.06 -22.93 -9.33
CA TYR A 79 1.95 -22.50 -10.72
C TYR A 79 0.65 -23.04 -11.35
N GLU A 80 -0.17 -22.16 -11.93
CA GLU A 80 -1.46 -22.48 -12.54
C GLU A 80 -1.30 -23.16 -13.91
N ALA A 81 -0.60 -24.29 -13.95
CA ALA A 81 -0.15 -24.95 -15.17
C ALA A 81 -1.27 -25.20 -16.20
N SER A 82 -2.46 -25.62 -15.75
CA SER A 82 -3.59 -25.87 -16.65
C SER A 82 -4.15 -24.59 -17.28
N LEU A 83 -4.10 -23.46 -16.57
CA LEU A 83 -4.53 -22.17 -17.09
C LEU A 83 -3.44 -21.59 -18.01
N MET A 84 -2.18 -21.70 -17.60
CA MET A 84 -1.04 -21.17 -18.36
C MET A 84 -0.74 -21.98 -19.63
N ALA A 85 -1.11 -23.26 -19.69
CA ALA A 85 -1.04 -24.07 -20.90
C ALA A 85 -1.97 -23.56 -22.04
N LEU A 86 -2.97 -22.75 -21.70
CA LEU A 86 -3.91 -22.15 -22.64
C LEU A 86 -3.54 -20.71 -23.02
N HIS A 87 -2.34 -20.27 -22.67
CA HIS A 87 -1.80 -18.97 -23.04
C HIS A 87 -0.68 -19.09 -24.08
N ASP A 88 -0.43 -18.01 -24.82
CA ASP A 88 0.78 -17.87 -25.63
C ASP A 88 2.04 -18.06 -24.77
N ARG A 89 3.14 -18.48 -25.42
CA ARG A 89 4.44 -18.73 -24.75
C ARG A 89 4.85 -17.57 -23.83
N ASP A 90 4.75 -16.34 -24.34
CA ASP A 90 5.19 -15.13 -23.64
C ASP A 90 3.98 -14.33 -23.18
N VAL A 91 3.63 -14.51 -21.90
CA VAL A 91 2.51 -13.78 -21.29
C VAL A 91 3.01 -12.49 -20.63
N ILE A 92 2.49 -11.36 -21.07
CA ILE A 92 2.68 -10.06 -20.38
C ILE A 92 2.11 -10.15 -18.97
N ARG A 93 2.91 -9.78 -17.96
CA ARG A 93 2.57 -9.78 -16.53
C ARG A 93 2.58 -8.36 -15.99
N THR A 94 1.52 -7.98 -15.28
CA THR A 94 1.42 -6.68 -14.58
C THR A 94 1.20 -6.89 -13.09
N MET A 95 1.81 -6.05 -12.25
CA MET A 95 1.56 -6.03 -10.80
C MET A 95 0.33 -5.17 -10.49
N ALA A 96 -0.78 -5.80 -10.10
CA ALA A 96 -2.04 -5.09 -9.85
C ALA A 96 -2.10 -4.58 -8.40
N CYS A 97 -1.54 -3.38 -8.14
CA CYS A 97 -1.62 -2.70 -6.85
C CYS A 97 -2.94 -1.95 -6.69
N GLY A 98 -3.76 -2.33 -5.72
CA GLY A 98 -5.04 -1.67 -5.45
C GLY A 98 -4.96 -0.65 -4.31
N ILE A 99 -5.91 0.30 -4.30
CA ILE A 99 -6.08 1.30 -3.24
C ILE A 99 -7.45 1.10 -2.59
N ALA A 100 -7.50 1.16 -1.26
CA ALA A 100 -8.72 1.17 -0.46
C ALA A 100 -8.85 2.49 0.30
N GLY A 101 -10.09 2.96 0.49
CA GLY A 101 -10.39 4.16 1.26
C GLY A 101 -10.09 5.48 0.53
N LEU A 102 -10.10 5.48 -0.81
CA LEU A 102 -9.78 6.67 -1.60
C LEU A 102 -10.71 7.84 -1.31
N SER A 103 -12.03 7.64 -1.26
CA SER A 103 -12.98 8.72 -0.98
C SER A 103 -12.80 9.28 0.42
N VAL A 104 -12.51 8.43 1.42
CA VAL A 104 -12.27 8.88 2.79
C VAL A 104 -11.00 9.74 2.86
N ALA A 105 -9.93 9.32 2.18
CA ALA A 105 -8.72 10.13 2.10
C ALA A 105 -8.98 11.44 1.33
N ALA A 106 -9.69 11.39 0.21
CA ALA A 106 -10.00 12.57 -0.60
C ALA A 106 -10.87 13.59 0.13
N ASP A 107 -11.92 13.15 0.82
CA ASP A 107 -12.82 14.04 1.57
C ASP A 107 -12.19 14.55 2.88
N SER A 108 -11.12 13.91 3.37
CA SER A 108 -10.37 14.37 4.55
C SER A 108 -9.31 15.42 4.21
N LEU A 109 -8.92 15.52 2.93
CA LEU A 109 -8.04 16.55 2.39
C LEU A 109 -8.83 17.81 2.04
#